data_AF-A0A1I5YM81-F1
#
_entry.id   AF-A0A1I5YM81-F1
#
_cell.length_a   1.000
_cell.length_b   1.000
_cell.length_c   1.000
_cell.angle_alpha   90.00
_cell.angle_beta   90.00
_cell.angle_gamma   90.00
#
_symmetry.space_group_name_H-M   'P 1'
#
loop_
_entity.id
_entity.type
_entity.pdbx_description
1 polymer ?
#
loop_
_entity_poly.entity_id
_entity_poly.type
_entity_poly.pdbx_seq_one_letter_code
_entity_poly.pdbx_strand_id
1 'polypeptide(L)'
;MKKVGIAIITALNFIGLICLIYYAVPYIMHDTSIPNPDAMLPMYRWEGAGITLLVGTIPLIVANFLAFIFVWKEKIKFPARLLFFLPGIICISLATSYLLYDGSASASDPTLLWLYDKGGINVIWGDPLNAMDTHGGFHGDGSSLHVYHYTDSSMQPEMEESELWKELPLSENVFNLIRNTIGNECAEAIPEVTNGYYFFYDRHSQAQNPYDESELWNRHSINCTVAIYDADEDILYVFEEDT
;
A
#
# COMPACT_ATOMS: atom_id res chain seq x y z
N MET A 1 10.27 24.57 -43.83
CA MET A 1 9.29 24.31 -42.74
C MET A 1 8.74 22.89 -42.72
N LYS A 2 8.21 22.32 -43.83
CA LYS A 2 7.65 20.95 -43.86
C LYS A 2 8.59 19.83 -43.35
N LYS A 3 9.86 19.83 -43.75
CA LYS A 3 10.82 18.78 -43.33
C LYS A 3 11.12 18.80 -41.83
N VAL A 4 11.21 19.99 -41.23
CA VAL A 4 11.50 20.15 -39.81
C VAL A 4 10.32 19.67 -38.96
N GLY A 5 9.08 20.03 -39.33
CA GLY A 5 7.89 19.54 -38.63
C GLY A 5 7.76 18.01 -38.66
N ILE A 6 8.03 17.38 -39.80
CA ILE A 6 8.03 15.90 -39.93
C ILE A 6 9.10 15.27 -39.03
N ALA A 7 10.31 15.85 -38.99
CA ALA A 7 11.39 15.37 -38.13
C ALA A 7 11.00 15.45 -36.64
N ILE A 8 10.38 16.56 -36.21
CA ILE A 8 9.91 16.74 -34.82
C ILE A 8 8.85 15.69 -34.46
N ILE A 9 7.84 15.50 -35.31
CA ILE A 9 6.77 14.51 -35.07
C ILE A 9 7.33 13.09 -34.97
N THR A 10 8.31 12.77 -35.83
CA THR A 10 8.98 11.47 -35.80
C THR A 10 9.77 11.28 -34.51
N ALA A 11 10.50 12.32 -34.08
CA ALA A 11 11.24 12.29 -32.82
C ALA A 11 10.31 12.12 -31.61
N LEU A 12 9.18 12.82 -31.57
CA LEU A 12 8.18 12.70 -30.50
C LEU A 12 7.63 11.28 -30.38
N ASN A 13 7.33 10.62 -31.51
CA ASN A 13 6.87 9.23 -31.51
C ASN A 13 7.96 8.27 -31.01
N PHE A 14 9.21 8.51 -31.39
CA PHE A 14 10.33 7.70 -30.96
C PHE A 14 10.61 7.85 -29.46
N ILE A 15 10.58 9.08 -28.94
CA ILE A 15 10.68 9.35 -27.49
C ILE A 15 9.53 8.68 -26.75
N GLY A 16 8.30 8.82 -27.25
CA GLY A 16 7.13 8.17 -26.68
C GLY A 16 7.26 6.64 -26.61
N LEU A 17 7.82 6.01 -27.65
CA LEU A 17 8.11 4.58 -27.66
C LEU A 17 9.17 4.19 -26.61
N ILE A 18 10.23 4.98 -26.46
CA ILE A 18 11.26 4.74 -25.43
C ILE A 18 10.65 4.85 -24.03
N CYS A 19 9.85 5.89 -23.77
CA CYS A 19 9.17 6.06 -22.49
C CYS A 19 8.21 4.88 -22.21
N LEU A 20 7.44 4.47 -23.22
CA LEU A 20 6.55 3.30 -23.10
C LEU A 20 7.34 2.07 -22.67
N ILE A 21 8.45 1.73 -23.33
CA ILE A 21 9.26 0.57 -22.98
C ILE A 21 9.84 0.72 -21.56
N TYR A 22 10.38 1.89 -21.23
CA TYR A 22 11.00 2.17 -19.95
C TYR A 22 10.04 1.97 -18.77
N TYR A 23 8.79 2.42 -18.90
CA TYR A 23 7.77 2.25 -17.84
C TYR A 23 7.00 0.93 -17.94
N ALA A 24 6.88 0.33 -19.13
CA ALA A 24 6.22 -0.97 -19.27
C ALA A 24 6.98 -2.08 -18.53
N VAL A 25 8.32 -2.06 -18.53
CA VAL A 25 9.13 -3.09 -17.86
C VAL A 25 8.86 -3.18 -16.35
N PRO A 26 9.04 -2.13 -15.53
CA PRO A 26 8.78 -2.20 -14.09
C PRO A 26 7.29 -2.46 -13.78
N TYR A 27 6.37 -1.97 -14.63
CA TYR A 27 4.95 -2.24 -14.47
C TYR A 27 4.60 -3.73 -14.67
N ILE A 28 5.05 -4.32 -15.78
CA ILE A 28 4.77 -5.74 -16.10
C ILE A 28 5.51 -6.68 -15.13
N MET A 29 6.71 -6.31 -14.69
CA MET A 29 7.49 -7.11 -13.74
C MET A 29 7.05 -6.94 -12.29
N HIS A 30 6.08 -6.06 -12.01
CA HIS A 30 5.62 -5.75 -10.66
C HIS A 30 6.79 -5.44 -9.69
N ASP A 31 7.68 -4.53 -10.11
CA ASP A 31 8.86 -4.13 -9.33
C ASP A 31 8.45 -3.35 -8.06
N THR A 32 8.57 -4.02 -6.91
CA THR A 32 8.24 -3.52 -5.56
C THR A 32 9.37 -2.75 -4.89
N SER A 33 10.46 -2.42 -5.59
CA SER A 33 11.46 -1.51 -5.02
C SER A 33 10.91 -0.08 -4.89
N ILE A 34 11.33 0.63 -3.83
CA ILE A 34 10.97 2.03 -3.57
C ILE A 34 12.21 2.90 -3.87
N PRO A 35 12.22 3.71 -4.95
CA PRO A 35 13.42 4.45 -5.35
C PRO A 35 13.80 5.58 -4.39
N ASN A 36 12.79 6.23 -3.82
CA ASN A 36 12.93 7.36 -2.90
C ASN A 36 12.12 7.05 -1.63
N PRO A 37 12.67 6.23 -0.72
CA PRO A 37 11.96 5.84 0.50
C PRO A 37 11.67 7.04 1.41
N ASP A 38 12.53 8.07 1.38
CA ASP A 38 12.39 9.29 2.19
C ASP A 38 11.44 10.33 1.57
N ALA A 39 10.74 10.00 0.47
CA ALA A 39 9.76 10.91 -0.12
C ALA A 39 8.54 11.06 0.79
N MET A 40 7.88 12.22 0.76
CA MET A 40 6.64 12.47 1.52
C MET A 40 5.53 11.46 1.19
N LEU A 41 5.56 10.90 -0.02
CA LEU A 41 4.73 9.78 -0.46
C LEU A 41 5.65 8.78 -1.17
N PRO A 42 6.22 7.79 -0.46
CA PRO A 42 6.99 6.74 -1.09
C PRO A 42 6.06 5.92 -1.99
N MET A 43 6.57 5.52 -3.15
CA MET A 43 5.78 4.85 -4.18
C MET A 43 6.58 3.70 -4.77
N TYR A 44 5.93 2.55 -4.93
CA TYR A 44 6.55 1.41 -5.59
C TYR A 44 6.84 1.73 -7.05
N ARG A 45 7.92 1.16 -7.61
CA ARG A 45 8.29 1.41 -9.02
C ARG A 45 7.20 0.99 -9.99
N TRP A 46 6.50 -0.12 -9.73
CA TRP A 46 5.42 -0.58 -10.59
C TRP A 46 4.20 0.37 -10.57
N GLU A 47 3.86 0.95 -9.41
CA GLU A 47 2.77 1.93 -9.25
C GLU A 47 3.10 3.23 -9.99
N GLY A 48 4.29 3.78 -9.74
CA GLY A 48 4.74 5.00 -10.41
C GLY A 48 4.81 4.83 -11.92
N ALA A 49 5.20 3.63 -12.39
CA ALA A 49 5.15 3.28 -13.80
C ALA A 49 3.72 3.20 -14.34
N GLY A 50 2.79 2.57 -13.63
CA GLY A 50 1.37 2.51 -13.99
C GLY A 50 0.72 3.89 -14.12
N ILE A 51 0.91 4.77 -13.13
CA ILE A 51 0.46 6.17 -13.17
C ILE A 51 1.07 6.92 -14.37
N THR A 52 2.37 6.73 -14.60
CA THR A 52 3.06 7.41 -15.71
C THR A 52 2.55 6.92 -17.07
N LEU A 53 2.28 5.63 -17.23
CA LEU A 53 1.66 5.07 -18.44
C LEU A 53 0.26 5.63 -18.65
N LEU A 54 -0.55 5.74 -17.59
CA LEU A 54 -1.88 6.31 -17.64
C LEU A 54 -1.86 7.77 -18.13
N VAL A 55 -1.06 8.63 -17.49
CA VAL A 55 -0.93 10.05 -17.88
C VAL A 55 -0.28 10.19 -19.26
N GLY A 56 0.70 9.34 -19.57
CA GLY A 56 1.42 9.30 -20.84
C GLY A 56 0.60 8.78 -22.04
N THR A 57 -0.55 8.16 -21.78
CA THR A 57 -1.41 7.59 -22.83
C THR A 57 -1.92 8.66 -23.80
N ILE A 58 -2.44 9.78 -23.28
CA ILE A 58 -2.98 10.87 -24.10
C ILE A 58 -1.92 11.49 -25.03
N PRO A 59 -0.77 11.98 -24.54
CA PRO A 59 0.23 12.60 -25.42
C PRO A 59 0.81 11.61 -26.44
N LEU A 60 0.94 10.33 -26.09
CA LEU A 60 1.40 9.30 -27.02
C LEU A 60 0.40 9.07 -28.17
N ILE A 61 -0.90 8.95 -27.87
CA ILE A 61 -1.95 8.81 -28.90
C ILE A 61 -1.95 10.03 -29.83
N VAL A 62 -1.87 11.24 -29.27
CA VAL A 62 -1.79 12.48 -30.07
C VAL A 62 -0.57 12.45 -30.99
N ALA A 63 0.60 12.05 -30.48
CA ALA A 63 1.80 11.92 -31.29
C ALA A 63 1.64 10.88 -32.42
N ASN A 64 1.01 9.73 -32.15
CA ASN A 64 0.71 8.69 -33.14
C ASN A 64 -0.22 9.20 -34.23
N PHE A 65 -1.28 9.93 -33.88
CA PHE A 65 -2.19 10.57 -34.84
C PHE A 65 -1.48 11.61 -35.71
N LEU A 66 -0.65 12.46 -35.12
CA LEU A 66 0.13 13.44 -35.88
C LEU A 66 1.11 12.76 -36.85
N ALA A 67 1.76 11.68 -36.43
CA ALA A 67 2.62 10.90 -37.32
C ALA A 67 1.84 10.29 -38.48
N PHE A 68 0.67 9.71 -38.19
CA PHE A 68 -0.21 9.15 -39.21
C PHE A 68 -0.61 10.19 -40.26
N ILE A 69 -0.97 11.41 -39.84
CA ILE A 69 -1.43 12.49 -40.74
C ILE A 69 -0.26 13.09 -41.54
N PHE A 70 0.87 13.38 -40.92
CA PHE A 70 1.89 14.25 -41.50
C PHE A 70 3.13 13.54 -42.05
N VAL A 71 3.42 12.30 -41.62
CA VAL A 71 4.58 11.55 -42.12
C VAL A 71 4.21 10.88 -43.45
N TRP A 72 4.19 11.69 -44.51
CA TRP A 72 3.98 11.22 -45.88
C TRP A 72 5.32 10.85 -46.52
N LYS A 73 5.50 9.55 -46.77
CA LYS A 73 6.49 9.08 -47.75
C LYS A 73 5.72 8.36 -48.84
N GLU A 74 5.93 8.75 -50.10
CA GLU A 74 5.28 8.14 -51.28
C GLU A 74 5.46 6.62 -51.40
N LYS A 75 6.39 6.05 -50.62
CA LYS A 75 6.69 4.61 -50.58
C LYS A 75 6.00 3.83 -49.44
N ILE A 76 5.39 4.50 -48.46
CA ILE A 76 4.76 3.79 -47.33
C ILE A 76 3.32 3.41 -47.71
N LYS A 77 3.07 2.10 -47.81
CA LYS A 77 1.72 1.57 -48.03
C LYS A 77 0.82 1.90 -46.85
N PHE A 78 -0.46 2.15 -47.12
CA PHE A 78 -1.47 2.45 -46.09
C PHE A 78 -1.42 1.54 -44.84
N PRO A 79 -1.38 0.18 -44.94
CA PRO A 79 -1.33 -0.67 -43.75
C PRO A 79 -0.09 -0.44 -42.87
N ALA A 80 1.05 -0.11 -43.47
CA ALA A 80 2.26 0.21 -42.70
C ALA A 80 2.15 1.53 -41.92
N ARG A 81 1.20 2.41 -42.28
CA ARG A 81 0.92 3.65 -41.52
C ARG A 81 0.14 3.35 -40.25
N LEU A 82 -0.61 2.25 -40.18
CA LEU A 82 -1.32 1.84 -38.97
C LEU A 82 -0.36 1.42 -37.84
N LEU A 83 0.88 1.04 -38.18
CA LEU A 83 1.92 0.72 -37.20
C LEU A 83 2.26 1.89 -36.27
N PHE A 84 2.00 3.14 -36.67
CA PHE A 84 2.17 4.29 -35.78
C PHE A 84 1.27 4.22 -34.55
N PHE A 85 0.14 3.52 -34.60
CA PHE A 85 -0.77 3.37 -33.46
C PHE A 85 -0.39 2.23 -32.52
N LEU A 86 0.55 1.36 -32.89
CA LEU A 86 0.93 0.19 -32.08
C LEU A 86 1.43 0.59 -30.67
N PRO A 87 2.30 1.61 -30.51
CA PRO A 87 2.69 2.08 -29.18
C PRO A 87 1.50 2.61 -28.36
N GLY A 88 0.61 3.39 -28.99
CA GLY A 88 -0.59 3.92 -28.33
C GLY A 88 -1.53 2.81 -27.87
N ILE A 89 -1.77 1.79 -28.70
CA ILE A 89 -2.60 0.63 -28.35
C ILE A 89 -2.01 -0.11 -27.14
N ILE A 90 -0.71 -0.39 -27.15
CA ILE A 90 -0.03 -1.05 -26.02
C ILE A 90 -0.15 -0.21 -24.75
N CYS A 91 0.08 1.11 -24.85
CA CYS A 91 -0.02 2.01 -23.71
C CYS A 91 -1.44 2.03 -23.12
N ILE A 92 -2.48 2.11 -23.97
CA ILE A 92 -3.89 2.01 -23.52
C ILE A 92 -4.13 0.69 -22.81
N SER A 93 -3.70 -0.44 -23.37
CA SER A 93 -3.91 -1.75 -22.75
C SER A 93 -3.29 -1.83 -21.36
N LEU A 94 -2.07 -1.32 -21.18
CA LEU A 94 -1.40 -1.29 -19.87
C LEU A 94 -2.06 -0.29 -18.90
N ALA A 95 -2.47 0.89 -19.39
CA ALA A 95 -3.16 1.88 -18.59
C ALA A 95 -4.55 1.39 -18.15
N THR A 96 -5.28 0.70 -19.03
CA THR A 96 -6.56 0.08 -18.68
C THR A 96 -6.36 -1.08 -17.71
N SER A 97 -5.32 -1.91 -17.87
CA SER A 97 -5.03 -2.95 -16.87
C SER A 97 -4.67 -2.34 -15.52
N TYR A 98 -4.04 -1.16 -15.50
CA TYR A 98 -3.75 -0.43 -14.27
C TYR A 98 -5.03 0.15 -13.62
N LEU A 99 -5.97 0.65 -14.43
CA LEU A 99 -7.25 1.15 -13.91
C LEU A 99 -8.22 0.03 -13.48
N LEU A 100 -8.12 -1.14 -14.11
CA LEU A 100 -8.89 -2.33 -13.75
C LEU A 100 -8.26 -3.14 -12.63
N TYR A 101 -6.98 -2.86 -12.31
CA TYR A 101 -6.39 -3.33 -11.07
C TYR A 101 -7.15 -2.62 -9.94
N ASP A 102 -8.01 -3.39 -9.27
CA ASP A 102 -8.84 -2.87 -8.19
C ASP A 102 -7.93 -2.28 -7.11
N GLY A 103 -8.14 -1.00 -6.84
CA GLY A 103 -7.29 -0.16 -6.01
C GLY A 103 -7.46 -0.41 -4.51
N SER A 104 -7.96 -1.58 -4.08
CA SER A 104 -7.91 -2.00 -2.68
C SER A 104 -6.48 -2.25 -2.18
N ALA A 105 -5.51 -2.30 -3.10
CA ALA A 105 -4.12 -2.64 -2.83
C ALA A 105 -3.08 -1.48 -2.91
N SER A 106 -3.45 -0.24 -3.26
CA SER A 106 -2.44 0.78 -3.66
C SER A 106 -2.63 2.18 -3.03
N ALA A 107 -3.14 2.19 -1.81
CA ALA A 107 -2.50 2.94 -0.74
C ALA A 107 -2.45 1.95 0.40
N SER A 108 -1.35 1.19 0.49
CA SER A 108 -1.14 0.28 1.62
C SER A 108 -1.42 1.05 2.89
N ASP A 109 -2.43 0.60 3.64
CA ASP A 109 -2.91 1.29 4.83
C ASP A 109 -1.71 1.58 5.74
N PRO A 110 -1.45 2.85 6.14
CA PRO A 110 -0.31 3.21 6.96
C PRO A 110 -0.20 2.35 8.23
N THR A 111 -1.33 1.93 8.80
CA THR A 111 -1.39 1.04 9.96
C THR A 111 -0.84 -0.34 9.63
N LEU A 112 -1.24 -0.92 8.48
CA LEU A 112 -0.73 -2.22 8.02
C LEU A 112 0.73 -2.17 7.60
N LEU A 113 1.16 -1.07 6.96
CA LEU A 113 2.58 -0.85 6.64
C LEU A 113 3.44 -0.76 7.89
N TRP A 114 2.98 -0.01 8.89
CA TRP A 114 3.67 0.13 10.16
C TRP A 114 3.75 -1.22 10.87
N LEU A 115 2.67 -1.99 10.87
CA LEU A 115 2.61 -3.31 11.48
C LEU A 115 3.50 -4.31 10.74
N TYR A 116 3.62 -4.22 9.42
CA TYR A 116 4.60 -5.00 8.66
C TYR A 116 6.05 -4.64 9.06
N ASP A 117 6.38 -3.35 9.14
CA ASP A 117 7.71 -2.88 9.54
C ASP A 117 8.09 -3.30 10.97
N LYS A 118 7.15 -3.22 11.92
CA LYS A 118 7.41 -3.53 13.33
C LYS A 118 7.17 -4.98 13.71
N GLY A 119 6.14 -5.61 13.16
CA GLY A 119 5.70 -6.96 13.47
C GLY A 119 6.31 -8.04 12.55
N GLY A 120 6.93 -7.65 11.43
CA GLY A 120 7.71 -8.56 10.58
C GLY A 120 6.88 -9.59 9.80
N ILE A 121 5.55 -9.47 9.79
CA ILE A 121 4.63 -10.39 9.12
C ILE A 121 3.86 -9.64 8.04
N ASN A 122 3.71 -10.25 6.88
CA ASN A 122 3.06 -9.64 5.74
C ASN A 122 1.54 -9.51 5.91
N VAL A 123 1.12 -8.41 6.54
CA VAL A 123 -0.28 -8.07 6.82
C VAL A 123 -0.87 -7.05 5.82
N ILE A 124 -0.13 -6.65 4.78
CA ILE A 124 -0.46 -5.45 3.98
C ILE A 124 -1.65 -5.62 3.02
N TRP A 125 -2.27 -6.80 2.98
CA TRP A 125 -3.35 -7.16 2.05
C TRP A 125 -4.71 -7.32 2.72
N GLY A 126 -4.83 -6.98 4.01
CA GLY A 126 -6.08 -7.08 4.74
C GLY A 126 -7.15 -6.11 4.21
N ASP A 127 -8.37 -6.61 4.02
CA ASP A 127 -9.52 -5.79 3.62
C ASP A 127 -10.06 -5.02 4.85
N PRO A 128 -10.10 -3.67 4.83
CA PRO A 128 -10.59 -2.91 5.97
C PRO A 128 -12.10 -3.14 6.18
N LEU A 129 -12.48 -3.59 7.38
CA LEU A 129 -13.87 -3.80 7.79
C LEU A 129 -14.43 -2.60 8.56
N ASN A 130 -13.65 -2.05 9.50
CA ASN A 130 -14.09 -0.98 10.38
C ASN A 130 -12.90 -0.17 10.89
N ALA A 131 -13.16 1.09 11.23
CA ALA A 131 -12.21 1.96 11.91
C ALA A 131 -12.93 2.85 12.93
N MET A 132 -12.36 2.96 14.14
CA MET A 132 -12.79 3.86 15.20
C MET A 132 -11.59 4.70 15.64
N ASP A 133 -11.82 5.96 15.94
CA ASP A 133 -10.78 6.89 16.40
C ASP A 133 -11.41 7.91 17.36
N THR A 134 -10.87 7.95 18.58
CA THR A 134 -11.35 8.81 19.67
C THR A 134 -10.42 9.98 19.94
N HIS A 135 -9.28 10.04 19.25
CA HIS A 135 -8.29 11.10 19.45
C HIS A 135 -8.91 12.48 19.19
N GLY A 136 -8.67 13.40 20.13
CA GLY A 136 -9.25 14.73 20.06
C GLY A 136 -8.64 15.72 21.02
N GLY A 137 -9.16 16.96 21.02
CA GLY A 137 -8.68 18.02 21.89
C GLY A 137 -7.27 18.53 21.56
N PHE A 138 -6.64 19.20 22.53
CA PHE A 138 -5.36 19.90 22.31
C PHE A 138 -4.13 19.01 22.51
N HIS A 139 -4.29 17.89 23.23
CA HIS A 139 -3.20 16.98 23.61
C HIS A 139 -3.05 15.81 22.64
N GLY A 140 -4.11 15.48 21.88
CA GLY A 140 -4.07 14.37 20.94
C GLY A 140 -4.13 13.02 21.63
N ASP A 141 -4.62 12.98 22.88
CA ASP A 141 -4.86 11.75 23.63
C ASP A 141 -6.13 11.07 23.12
N GLY A 142 -6.15 9.75 23.19
CA GLY A 142 -7.26 8.92 22.74
C GLY A 142 -6.81 7.50 22.40
N SER A 143 -7.66 6.85 21.62
CA SER A 143 -7.45 5.49 21.17
C SER A 143 -7.97 5.34 19.76
N SER A 144 -7.41 4.39 19.02
CA SER A 144 -7.93 3.99 17.72
C SER A 144 -8.09 2.47 17.64
N LEU A 145 -9.01 2.02 16.80
CA LEU A 145 -9.18 0.61 16.45
C LEU A 145 -9.37 0.50 14.95
N HIS A 146 -8.49 -0.23 14.29
CA HIS A 146 -8.62 -0.61 12.88
C HIS A 146 -8.86 -2.12 12.79
N VAL A 147 -9.83 -2.53 11.96
CA VAL A 147 -10.22 -3.93 11.82
C VAL A 147 -10.08 -4.35 10.36
N TYR A 148 -9.37 -5.44 10.12
CA TYR A 148 -9.10 -5.98 8.80
C TYR A 148 -9.51 -7.44 8.72
N HIS A 149 -10.05 -7.85 7.58
CA HIS A 149 -10.39 -9.24 7.28
C HIS A 149 -9.48 -9.79 6.19
N TYR A 150 -9.08 -11.04 6.35
CA TYR A 150 -8.24 -11.74 5.40
C TYR A 150 -9.01 -12.85 4.74
N THR A 151 -8.81 -13.01 3.43
CA THR A 151 -9.49 -14.05 2.64
C THR A 151 -8.63 -15.29 2.45
N ASP A 152 -7.38 -15.25 2.92
CA ASP A 152 -6.48 -16.40 2.98
C ASP A 152 -5.80 -16.52 4.35
N SER A 153 -5.53 -17.76 4.74
CA SER A 153 -4.94 -18.12 6.03
C SER A 153 -3.40 -18.03 6.01
N SER A 154 -2.81 -17.25 5.10
CA SER A 154 -1.36 -17.29 4.84
C SER A 154 -0.51 -16.69 5.97
N MET A 155 -1.11 -15.87 6.83
CA MET A 155 -0.43 -15.19 7.94
C MET A 155 -0.12 -16.12 9.13
N GLN A 156 -0.98 -17.11 9.39
CA GLN A 156 -0.88 -17.92 10.61
C GLN A 156 0.46 -18.68 10.70
N PRO A 157 0.96 -19.35 9.64
CA PRO A 157 2.28 -19.97 9.69
C PRO A 157 3.42 -18.97 9.92
N GLU A 158 3.32 -17.75 9.38
CA GLU A 158 4.33 -16.69 9.63
C GLU A 158 4.29 -16.23 11.10
N MET A 159 3.11 -16.18 11.71
CA MET A 159 2.94 -15.84 13.14
C MET A 159 3.49 -16.92 14.05
N GLU A 160 3.27 -18.20 13.71
CA GLU A 160 3.80 -19.36 14.45
C GLU A 160 5.34 -19.38 14.51
N GLU A 161 5.99 -18.96 13.43
CA GLU A 161 7.47 -18.92 13.34
C GLU A 161 8.06 -17.61 13.87
N SER A 162 7.23 -16.62 14.20
CA SER A 162 7.69 -15.29 14.63
C SER A 162 8.05 -15.24 16.11
N GLU A 163 9.17 -14.58 16.44
CA GLU A 163 9.52 -14.25 17.82
C GLU A 163 8.77 -13.00 18.35
N LEU A 164 8.13 -12.24 17.46
CA LEU A 164 7.46 -10.98 17.79
C LEU A 164 5.98 -11.16 18.12
N TRP A 165 5.35 -12.14 17.48
CA TRP A 165 3.95 -12.50 17.71
C TRP A 165 3.87 -13.61 18.74
N LYS A 166 2.95 -13.45 19.68
CA LYS A 166 2.75 -14.37 20.81
C LYS A 166 1.42 -15.08 20.61
N GLU A 167 1.40 -16.39 20.83
CA GLU A 167 0.16 -17.16 20.84
C GLU A 167 -0.75 -16.68 21.99
N LEU A 168 -2.06 -16.62 21.74
CA LEU A 168 -3.04 -16.33 22.78
C LEU A 168 -3.01 -17.41 23.88
N PRO A 169 -3.35 -17.07 25.15
CA PRO A 169 -4.02 -15.86 25.60
C PRO A 169 -3.11 -14.64 25.76
N LEU A 170 -3.72 -13.45 25.80
CA LEU A 170 -3.03 -12.19 26.10
C LEU A 170 -2.30 -12.28 27.46
N SER A 171 -1.12 -11.66 27.55
CA SER A 171 -0.46 -11.44 28.84
C SER A 171 -1.32 -10.55 29.74
N GLU A 172 -1.13 -10.64 31.06
CA GLU A 172 -1.92 -9.87 32.04
C GLU A 172 -1.90 -8.36 31.76
N ASN A 173 -0.75 -7.82 31.33
CA ASN A 173 -0.61 -6.40 31.02
C ASN A 173 -1.46 -5.99 29.80
N VAL A 174 -1.39 -6.76 28.71
CA VAL A 174 -2.17 -6.49 27.49
C VAL A 174 -3.66 -6.76 27.72
N PHE A 175 -3.99 -7.82 28.47
CA PHE A 175 -5.36 -8.09 28.88
C PHE A 175 -5.96 -6.93 29.67
N ASN A 176 -5.23 -6.38 30.65
CA ASN A 176 -5.69 -5.24 31.44
C ASN A 176 -5.90 -3.99 30.59
N LEU A 177 -5.00 -3.74 29.63
CA LEU A 177 -5.11 -2.61 28.69
C LEU A 177 -6.38 -2.70 27.84
N ILE A 178 -6.72 -3.90 27.37
CA ILE A 178 -7.84 -4.11 26.45
C ILE A 178 -9.18 -4.33 27.18
N ARG A 179 -9.19 -4.97 28.36
CA ARG A 179 -10.43 -5.42 29.05
C ARG A 179 -10.79 -4.62 30.29
N ASN A 180 -9.81 -4.02 30.96
CA ASN A 180 -10.05 -3.32 32.23
C ASN A 180 -10.07 -1.80 32.09
N THR A 181 -9.94 -1.29 30.86
CA THR A 181 -10.03 0.14 30.54
C THR A 181 -11.50 0.53 30.33
N ILE A 182 -12.18 0.86 31.44
CA ILE A 182 -13.60 1.24 31.43
C ILE A 182 -13.82 2.51 30.63
N GLY A 183 -14.75 2.48 29.67
CA GLY A 183 -15.14 3.65 28.89
C GLY A 183 -14.24 3.93 27.68
N ASN A 184 -13.32 3.01 27.35
CA ASN A 184 -12.57 3.04 26.11
C ASN A 184 -13.37 2.29 25.03
N GLU A 185 -14.09 3.04 24.20
CA GLU A 185 -14.96 2.49 23.15
C GLU A 185 -14.22 1.65 22.11
N CYS A 186 -12.95 1.97 21.82
CA CYS A 186 -12.11 1.19 20.91
C CYS A 186 -11.76 -0.17 21.53
N ALA A 187 -11.33 -0.21 22.79
CA ALA A 187 -10.97 -1.44 23.48
C ALA A 187 -12.20 -2.36 23.71
N GLU A 188 -13.34 -1.76 24.06
CA GLU A 188 -14.62 -2.47 24.25
C GLU A 188 -15.16 -3.09 22.95
N ALA A 189 -14.80 -2.56 21.79
CA ALA A 189 -15.21 -3.09 20.48
C ALA A 189 -14.43 -4.35 20.05
N ILE A 190 -13.32 -4.69 20.70
CA ILE A 190 -12.53 -5.89 20.39
C ILE A 190 -13.19 -7.11 21.05
N PRO A 191 -13.63 -8.13 20.29
CA PRO A 191 -14.25 -9.32 20.88
C PRO A 191 -13.23 -10.16 21.67
N GLU A 192 -13.73 -11.09 22.48
CA GLU A 192 -12.86 -12.06 23.17
C GLU A 192 -12.38 -13.13 22.18
N VAL A 193 -11.12 -13.00 21.77
CA VAL A 193 -10.44 -13.96 20.89
C VAL A 193 -9.75 -15.03 21.75
N THR A 194 -10.01 -16.29 21.45
CA THR A 194 -9.45 -17.42 22.22
C THR A 194 -8.44 -18.26 21.44
N ASN A 195 -8.45 -18.15 20.12
CA ASN A 195 -7.54 -18.84 19.21
C ASN A 195 -6.91 -17.83 18.25
N GLY A 196 -5.58 -17.78 18.22
CA GLY A 196 -4.83 -16.83 17.39
C GLY A 196 -3.62 -16.24 18.09
N TYR A 197 -3.20 -15.06 17.64
CA TYR A 197 -1.92 -14.46 18.00
C TYR A 197 -2.09 -12.99 18.35
N TYR A 198 -1.16 -12.45 19.13
CA TYR A 198 -1.10 -11.03 19.39
C TYR A 198 0.32 -10.48 19.29
N PHE A 199 0.39 -9.21 18.95
CA PHE A 199 1.61 -8.42 18.87
C PHE A 199 1.45 -7.20 19.77
N PHE A 200 2.52 -6.83 20.46
CA PHE A 200 2.58 -5.65 21.31
C PHE A 200 3.78 -4.80 20.94
N TYR A 201 3.57 -3.49 20.90
CA TYR A 201 4.64 -2.52 20.71
C TYR A 201 4.40 -1.25 21.51
N ASP A 202 5.32 -0.93 22.40
CA ASP A 202 5.37 0.28 23.18
C ASP A 202 6.06 1.40 22.37
N ARG A 203 5.25 2.37 21.93
CA ARG A 203 5.67 3.55 21.18
C ARG A 203 6.15 4.68 22.10
N HIS A 204 6.01 4.53 23.43
CA HIS A 204 6.38 5.55 24.38
C HIS A 204 7.90 5.79 24.39
N SER A 205 8.29 7.07 24.40
CA SER A 205 9.70 7.49 24.29
C SER A 205 10.67 6.97 25.37
N GLN A 206 10.13 6.48 26.50
CA GLN A 206 10.90 5.92 27.61
C GLN A 206 11.01 4.38 27.59
N ALA A 207 10.38 3.72 26.62
CA ALA A 207 10.45 2.27 26.47
C ALA A 207 11.91 1.84 26.23
N GLN A 208 12.41 0.91 27.05
CA GLN A 208 13.76 0.35 26.87
C GLN A 208 13.77 -0.72 25.77
N ASN A 209 12.74 -1.55 25.74
CA ASN A 209 12.45 -2.48 24.66
C ASN A 209 10.99 -2.29 24.24
N PRO A 210 10.72 -1.80 23.02
CA PRO A 210 9.36 -1.60 22.53
C PRO A 210 8.51 -2.88 22.52
N TYR A 211 9.11 -4.06 22.39
CA TYR A 211 8.39 -5.33 22.31
C TYR A 211 8.10 -5.98 23.67
N ASP A 212 8.49 -5.31 24.77
CA ASP A 212 8.33 -5.81 26.14
C ASP A 212 7.32 -4.96 26.92
N GLU A 213 6.20 -5.57 27.26
CA GLU A 213 5.11 -4.94 28.01
C GLU A 213 5.33 -4.86 29.53
N SER A 214 6.46 -5.35 30.06
CA SER A 214 6.71 -5.43 31.51
C SER A 214 6.67 -4.08 32.24
N GLU A 215 7.07 -3.01 31.55
CA GLU A 215 7.15 -1.65 32.10
C GLU A 215 5.96 -0.76 31.71
N LEU A 216 4.89 -1.34 31.13
CA LEU A 216 3.72 -0.60 30.63
C LEU A 216 3.04 0.21 31.75
N TRP A 217 2.85 -0.41 32.92
CA TRP A 217 2.13 0.16 34.06
C TRP A 217 3.01 0.94 35.05
N ASN A 218 4.33 1.00 34.79
CA ASN A 218 5.28 1.69 35.68
C ASN A 218 5.43 3.18 35.32
N ARG A 219 4.64 3.69 34.37
CA ARG A 219 4.70 5.05 33.82
C ARG A 219 3.37 5.79 33.97
N HIS A 220 3.42 7.12 33.80
CA HIS A 220 2.26 8.00 33.96
C HIS A 220 1.40 8.15 32.70
N SER A 221 1.91 7.67 31.56
CA SER A 221 1.31 7.74 30.24
C SER A 221 1.57 6.43 29.52
N ILE A 222 0.59 6.02 28.74
CA ILE A 222 0.60 4.81 27.91
C ILE A 222 0.56 5.28 26.46
N ASN A 223 1.57 4.86 25.69
CA ASN A 223 1.56 5.03 24.25
C ASN A 223 1.99 3.71 23.60
N CYS A 224 1.03 2.94 23.12
CA CYS A 224 1.32 1.61 22.58
C CYS A 224 0.32 1.17 21.50
N THR A 225 0.74 0.19 20.72
CA THR A 225 -0.09 -0.50 19.73
C THR A 225 -0.18 -1.98 20.11
N VAL A 226 -1.38 -2.54 20.03
CA VAL A 226 -1.66 -3.97 20.17
C VAL A 226 -2.34 -4.44 18.91
N ALA A 227 -1.81 -5.48 18.27
CA ALA A 227 -2.51 -6.18 17.20
C ALA A 227 -2.95 -7.56 17.69
N ILE A 228 -4.19 -7.95 17.42
CA ILE A 228 -4.76 -9.25 17.80
C ILE A 228 -5.33 -9.87 16.54
N TYR A 229 -4.80 -11.03 16.16
CA TYR A 229 -5.32 -11.83 15.06
C TYR A 229 -6.20 -12.95 15.63
N ASP A 230 -7.45 -12.97 15.18
CA ASP A 230 -8.43 -14.02 15.41
C ASP A 230 -8.31 -15.06 14.29
N ALA A 231 -7.81 -16.23 14.64
CA ALA A 231 -7.58 -17.32 13.68
C ALA A 231 -8.87 -18.09 13.34
N ASP A 232 -9.95 -17.92 14.12
CA ASP A 232 -11.24 -18.57 13.84
C ASP A 232 -12.03 -17.79 12.77
N GLU A 233 -11.91 -16.46 12.76
CA GLU A 233 -12.65 -15.57 11.87
C GLU A 233 -11.79 -14.89 10.78
N ASP A 234 -10.47 -15.11 10.79
CA ASP A 234 -9.49 -14.45 9.91
C ASP A 234 -9.53 -12.91 10.00
N ILE A 235 -9.68 -12.39 11.23
CA ILE A 235 -9.79 -10.95 11.51
C ILE A 235 -8.57 -10.46 12.30
N LEU A 236 -7.99 -9.34 11.86
CA LEU A 236 -6.95 -8.61 12.58
C LEU A 236 -7.52 -7.32 13.19
N TYR A 237 -7.39 -7.18 14.50
CA TYR A 237 -7.71 -5.97 15.25
C TYR A 237 -6.41 -5.24 15.59
N VAL A 238 -6.25 -4.00 15.14
CA VAL A 238 -5.12 -3.14 15.49
C VAL A 238 -5.61 -2.00 16.36
N PHE A 239 -5.27 -2.05 17.63
CA PHE A 239 -5.65 -1.09 18.66
C PHE A 239 -4.46 -0.22 19.04
N GLU A 240 -4.68 1.10 19.10
CA GLU A 240 -3.69 2.05 19.57
C GLU A 240 -4.23 2.82 20.77
N GLU A 241 -3.36 3.10 21.73
CA GLU A 241 -3.63 3.93 22.89
C GLU A 241 -2.56 5.03 22.96
N ASP A 242 -3.00 6.27 23.13
CA ASP A 242 -2.17 7.46 23.32
C ASP A 242 -2.72 8.28 24.50
N THR A 243 -1.98 8.33 25.62
CA THR A 243 -2.35 9.05 26.85
C THR A 243 -1.21 9.87 27.43
#